data_AF-A0A956N067-F1
#
_entry.id   AF-A0A956N067-F1
#
_cell.length_a   1.000
_cell.length_b   1.000
_cell.length_c   1.000
_cell.angle_alpha   90.00
_cell.angle_beta   90.00
_cell.angle_gamma   90.00
#
_symmetry.space_group_name_H-M   'P 1'
#
loop_
_entity.id
_entity.type
_entity.pdbx_description
1 polymer ?
#
loop_
_entity_poly.entity_id
_entity_poly.type
_entity_poly.pdbx_seq_one_letter_code
_entity_poly.pdbx_strand_id
1 'polypeptide(L)'
;AAQSHPLYDDMKEDLENARILLESSKLEYVDANVSKFISVSDDVLNQYNEEFKIKRENITSITTNGGQYSTNSVDRAIDGDPNTQWHSNNKNNSSFTNEVIITLDKLTTIDRVTYLDKVSRGFAKSFDIYASKTTSGETFEKISSGSHSITTDTLEIKFKPTELRRIKLVFKETHEDWAVAYEIGLYKEDTVKDKIDRLFIDSNMSEVNAEFSTTAAIDNLIEEIKGHPLENEFKEKLDIAKELLEFGKIQSNSANIKKFNAFYSDNIDAYDERFRVPNSNIEKIENNGGHYPNSQLKYAIDEDVNTHWETGIQIVLHLKMR
;
A
#
# COMPACT_ATOMS: atom_id res chain seq x y z
N ALA A 1 -21.92 29.18 -34.66
CA ALA A 1 -22.41 30.46 -34.10
C ALA A 1 -21.49 30.98 -32.98
N ALA A 2 -21.15 30.19 -31.95
CA ALA A 2 -20.24 30.65 -30.88
C ALA A 2 -18.78 30.84 -31.33
N GLN A 3 -18.24 29.97 -32.18
CA GLN A 3 -16.83 30.03 -32.67
C GLN A 3 -16.49 31.29 -33.47
N SER A 4 -17.49 32.02 -33.99
CA SER A 4 -17.31 33.29 -34.71
C SER A 4 -17.44 34.52 -33.82
N HIS A 5 -17.64 34.33 -32.51
CA HIS A 5 -17.79 35.43 -31.55
C HIS A 5 -16.41 36.04 -31.23
N PRO A 6 -16.26 37.38 -31.19
CA PRO A 6 -14.98 38.02 -30.89
C PRO A 6 -14.37 37.67 -29.53
N LEU A 7 -15.18 37.25 -28.57
CA LEU A 7 -14.76 36.78 -27.23
C LEU A 7 -14.78 35.25 -27.09
N TYR A 8 -14.81 34.51 -28.21
CA TYR A 8 -14.92 33.05 -28.15
C TYR A 8 -13.77 32.42 -27.35
N ASP A 9 -12.54 32.88 -27.55
CA ASP A 9 -11.38 32.33 -26.83
C ASP A 9 -11.47 32.57 -25.32
N ASP A 10 -12.00 33.71 -24.88
CA ASP A 10 -12.24 34.01 -23.45
C ASP A 10 -13.35 33.13 -22.85
N MET A 11 -14.37 32.78 -23.65
CA MET A 11 -15.54 32.02 -23.19
C MET A 11 -15.40 30.51 -23.39
N LYS A 12 -14.40 30.06 -24.16
CA LYS A 12 -14.28 28.67 -24.61
C LYS A 12 -14.21 27.70 -23.44
N GLU A 13 -13.45 28.04 -22.40
CA GLU A 13 -13.28 27.21 -21.21
C GLU A 13 -14.56 27.13 -20.39
N ASP A 14 -15.27 28.24 -20.22
CA ASP A 14 -16.55 28.26 -19.51
C ASP A 14 -17.64 27.47 -20.25
N LEU A 15 -17.67 27.56 -21.59
CA LEU A 15 -18.58 26.75 -22.42
C LEU A 15 -18.28 25.25 -22.30
N GLU A 16 -16.99 24.88 -22.25
CA GLU A 16 -16.59 23.49 -22.07
C GLU A 16 -16.93 22.99 -20.66
N ASN A 17 -16.67 23.79 -19.62
CA ASN A 17 -17.06 23.47 -18.25
C ASN A 17 -18.59 23.27 -18.14
N ALA A 18 -19.39 24.15 -18.76
CA ALA A 18 -20.84 24.02 -18.78
C ALA A 18 -21.30 22.74 -19.49
N ARG A 19 -20.66 22.38 -20.62
CA ARG A 19 -20.93 21.14 -21.35
C ARG A 19 -20.62 19.92 -20.50
N ILE A 20 -19.45 19.89 -19.85
CA ILE A 20 -19.03 18.81 -18.95
C ILE A 20 -20.05 18.63 -17.83
N LEU A 21 -20.54 19.71 -17.21
CA LEU A 21 -21.53 19.61 -16.13
C LEU A 21 -22.88 19.05 -16.59
N LEU A 22 -23.29 19.29 -17.84
CA LEU A 22 -24.53 18.76 -18.40
C LEU A 22 -24.41 17.29 -18.81
N GLU A 23 -23.22 16.87 -19.25
CA GLU A 23 -22.96 15.52 -19.77
C GLU A 23 -22.44 14.54 -18.69
N SER A 24 -21.89 15.05 -17.59
CA SER A 24 -21.25 14.22 -16.56
C SER A 24 -22.26 13.52 -15.67
N SER A 25 -22.00 12.23 -15.42
CA SER A 25 -22.62 11.52 -14.30
C SER A 25 -22.03 11.96 -12.97
N LYS A 26 -22.82 11.83 -11.91
CA LYS A 26 -22.37 12.03 -10.52
C LYS A 26 -21.16 11.13 -10.22
N LEU A 27 -20.20 11.65 -9.47
CA LEU A 27 -19.06 10.86 -9.03
C LEU A 27 -19.47 9.93 -7.89
N GLU A 28 -18.88 8.74 -7.86
CA GLU A 28 -19.17 7.74 -6.84
C GLU A 28 -18.22 7.88 -5.65
N TYR A 29 -18.80 7.75 -4.45
CA TYR A 29 -18.03 7.71 -3.21
C TYR A 29 -17.65 6.27 -2.86
N VAL A 30 -16.38 6.06 -2.50
CA VAL A 30 -15.89 4.83 -1.87
C VAL A 30 -14.89 5.19 -0.77
N ASP A 31 -14.91 4.45 0.34
CA ASP A 31 -13.87 4.61 1.36
C ASP A 31 -12.50 4.26 0.76
N ALA A 32 -11.48 5.05 1.07
CA ALA A 32 -10.14 4.87 0.54
C ALA A 32 -9.50 3.63 1.17
N ASN A 33 -8.80 2.85 0.36
CA ASN A 33 -7.78 1.96 0.88
C ASN A 33 -6.51 2.78 1.11
N VAL A 34 -6.06 2.86 2.36
CA VAL A 34 -4.87 3.62 2.76
C VAL A 34 -3.80 2.63 3.15
N SER A 35 -2.70 2.61 2.41
CA SER A 35 -1.62 1.65 2.62
C SER A 35 -0.26 2.30 2.45
N LYS A 36 0.80 1.56 2.76
CA LYS A 36 2.17 1.99 2.51
C LYS A 36 2.46 1.95 1.01
N PHE A 37 3.06 3.02 0.50
CA PHE A 37 3.52 3.13 -0.88
C PHE A 37 5.03 2.86 -1.00
N ILE A 38 5.51 2.82 -2.25
CA ILE A 38 6.93 2.77 -2.58
C ILE A 38 7.64 3.95 -1.90
N SER A 39 8.74 3.67 -1.20
CA SER A 39 9.51 4.70 -0.49
C SER A 39 10.16 5.67 -1.48
N VAL A 40 10.25 6.95 -1.09
CA VAL A 40 11.04 7.97 -1.81
C VAL A 40 12.54 7.67 -1.86
N SER A 41 13.01 6.75 -1.02
CA SER A 41 14.39 6.25 -1.03
C SER A 41 14.57 5.00 -1.87
N ASP A 42 13.51 4.44 -2.44
CA ASP A 42 13.57 3.22 -3.24
C ASP A 42 13.84 3.58 -4.71
N ASP A 43 14.83 2.94 -5.31
CA ASP A 43 15.22 3.18 -6.71
C ASP A 43 14.10 2.81 -7.69
N VAL A 44 13.19 1.89 -7.31
CA VAL A 44 12.06 1.48 -8.16
C VAL A 44 11.04 2.60 -8.33
N LEU A 45 10.97 3.56 -7.40
CA LEU A 45 10.00 4.65 -7.46
C LEU A 45 10.16 5.48 -8.73
N ASN A 46 11.38 5.70 -9.21
CA ASN A 46 11.62 6.48 -10.41
C ASN A 46 11.04 5.80 -11.66
N GLN A 47 11.22 4.48 -11.77
CA GLN A 47 10.68 3.70 -12.88
C GLN A 47 9.14 3.68 -12.83
N TYR A 48 8.59 3.48 -11.64
CA TYR A 48 7.15 3.51 -11.41
C TYR A 48 6.54 4.88 -11.74
N ASN A 49 7.24 5.97 -11.36
CA ASN A 49 6.80 7.33 -11.64
C ASN A 49 6.75 7.66 -13.13
N GLU A 50 7.73 7.19 -13.92
CA GLU A 50 7.75 7.45 -15.36
C GLU A 50 6.52 6.89 -16.08
N GLU A 51 5.98 5.78 -15.58
CA GLU A 51 4.84 5.09 -16.18
C GLU A 51 3.50 5.61 -15.63
N PHE A 52 3.37 5.69 -14.31
CA PHE A 52 2.07 5.87 -13.64
C PHE A 52 1.83 7.26 -13.05
N LYS A 53 2.87 8.01 -12.68
CA LYS A 53 2.71 9.34 -12.04
C LYS A 53 2.24 10.37 -13.07
N ILE A 54 1.30 11.23 -12.68
CA ILE A 54 0.95 12.41 -13.47
C ILE A 54 2.13 13.37 -13.44
N LYS A 55 2.72 13.60 -14.61
CA LYS A 55 3.90 14.44 -14.77
C LYS A 55 3.61 15.90 -14.39
N ARG A 56 4.62 16.59 -13.86
CA ARG A 56 4.50 17.96 -13.32
C ARG A 56 4.00 18.97 -14.35
N GLU A 57 4.37 18.79 -15.62
CA GLU A 57 3.92 19.63 -16.74
C GLU A 57 2.43 19.53 -17.04
N ASN A 58 1.75 18.45 -16.60
CA ASN A 58 0.31 18.28 -16.72
C ASN A 58 -0.47 18.89 -15.54
N ILE A 59 0.23 19.50 -14.58
CA ILE A 59 -0.35 20.21 -13.43
C ILE A 59 -0.26 21.71 -13.69
N THR A 60 -1.41 22.35 -13.89
CA THR A 60 -1.50 23.79 -14.19
C THR A 60 -1.39 24.66 -12.95
N SER A 61 -1.91 24.20 -11.80
CA SER A 61 -1.78 24.92 -10.53
C SER A 61 -1.95 24.01 -9.32
N ILE A 62 -1.42 24.48 -8.19
CA ILE A 62 -1.72 23.99 -6.85
C ILE A 62 -2.06 25.19 -5.96
N THR A 63 -3.12 25.09 -5.16
CA THR A 63 -3.56 26.16 -4.24
C THR A 63 -3.90 25.57 -2.88
N THR A 64 -3.92 26.42 -1.86
CA THR A 64 -4.35 26.06 -0.50
C THR A 64 -5.09 27.21 0.16
N ASN A 65 -6.03 26.88 1.05
CA ASN A 65 -6.66 27.86 1.94
C ASN A 65 -5.83 28.13 3.22
N GLY A 66 -4.76 27.36 3.45
CA GLY A 66 -3.93 27.38 4.66
C GLY A 66 -2.81 28.41 4.68
N GLY A 67 -2.56 29.10 3.55
CA GLY A 67 -1.38 29.93 3.36
C GLY A 67 -0.07 29.13 3.46
N GLN A 68 1.01 29.81 3.82
CA GLN A 68 2.34 29.21 3.99
C GLN A 68 3.06 29.73 5.22
N TYR A 69 3.63 28.83 6.01
CA TYR A 69 4.51 29.18 7.10
C TYR A 69 5.94 29.40 6.56
N SER A 70 6.48 30.60 6.77
CA SER A 70 7.81 30.97 6.27
C SER A 70 7.93 30.79 4.74
N THR A 71 8.98 30.14 4.25
CA THR A 71 9.25 29.88 2.84
C THR A 71 8.66 28.55 2.32
N ASN A 72 7.85 27.85 3.13
CA ASN A 72 7.27 26.55 2.81
C ASN A 72 5.97 26.69 2.00
N SER A 73 6.07 27.21 0.76
CA SER A 73 4.92 27.39 -0.13
C SER A 73 4.28 26.05 -0.54
N VAL A 74 3.03 26.10 -0.99
CA VAL A 74 2.29 24.89 -1.39
C VAL A 74 2.90 24.19 -2.62
N ASP A 75 3.63 24.94 -3.47
CA ASP A 75 4.33 24.39 -4.64
C ASP A 75 5.35 23.30 -4.27
N ARG A 76 5.92 23.38 -3.05
CA ARG A 76 6.88 22.38 -2.56
C ARG A 76 6.26 21.01 -2.36
N ALA A 77 4.95 20.91 -2.17
CA ALA A 77 4.30 19.63 -2.03
C ALA A 77 4.23 18.84 -3.35
N ILE A 78 4.61 19.44 -4.49
CA ILE A 78 4.59 18.79 -5.81
C ILE A 78 5.87 19.11 -6.60
N ASP A 79 6.97 19.46 -5.93
CA ASP A 79 8.22 19.86 -6.59
C ASP A 79 9.15 18.67 -6.89
N GLY A 80 8.85 17.50 -6.32
CA GLY A 80 9.62 16.28 -6.52
C GLY A 80 10.85 16.16 -5.61
N ASP A 81 11.10 17.12 -4.71
CA ASP A 81 12.14 17.02 -3.69
C ASP A 81 11.54 16.56 -2.35
N PRO A 82 11.76 15.30 -1.94
CA PRO A 82 11.22 14.78 -0.68
C PRO A 82 11.86 15.41 0.59
N ASN A 83 12.66 16.47 0.44
CA ASN A 83 13.25 17.23 1.54
C ASN A 83 12.70 18.65 1.65
N THR A 84 11.89 19.12 0.70
CA THR A 84 11.10 20.34 0.83
C THR A 84 9.70 19.97 1.35
N GLN A 85 8.97 20.95 1.85
CA GLN A 85 7.61 20.74 2.33
C GLN A 85 6.77 21.98 2.11
N TRP A 86 5.48 21.78 1.90
CA TRP A 86 4.46 22.75 2.26
C TRP A 86 4.17 22.65 3.76
N HIS A 87 4.01 23.80 4.40
CA HIS A 87 3.53 23.90 5.77
C HIS A 87 2.50 25.00 5.84
N SER A 88 1.26 24.67 6.20
CA SER A 88 0.19 25.65 6.42
C SER A 88 0.59 26.74 7.43
N ASN A 89 0.14 27.97 7.22
CA ASN A 89 0.26 29.06 8.20
C ASN A 89 -0.93 29.16 9.14
N ASN A 90 -2.06 28.56 8.75
CA ASN A 90 -3.24 28.47 9.60
C ASN A 90 -3.43 27.06 10.16
N LYS A 91 -3.77 26.97 11.44
CA LYS A 91 -4.12 25.71 12.09
C LYS A 91 -5.57 25.33 11.82
N ASN A 92 -5.82 24.04 11.67
CA ASN A 92 -7.13 23.44 11.80
C ASN A 92 -7.77 23.84 13.14
N ASN A 93 -9.07 24.08 13.12
CA ASN A 93 -9.88 24.34 14.30
C ASN A 93 -11.36 24.10 13.96
N SER A 94 -12.28 24.45 14.85
CA SER A 94 -13.71 24.18 14.67
C SER A 94 -14.36 24.93 13.50
N SER A 95 -13.76 26.00 12.97
CA SER A 95 -14.28 26.77 11.84
C SER A 95 -13.39 26.75 10.60
N PHE A 96 -12.24 26.08 10.66
CA PHE A 96 -11.28 26.03 9.57
C PHE A 96 -10.62 24.66 9.43
N THR A 97 -10.58 24.14 8.21
CA THR A 97 -9.87 22.91 7.86
C THR A 97 -9.00 23.20 6.65
N ASN A 98 -7.72 22.85 6.74
CA ASN A 98 -6.77 23.01 5.66
C ASN A 98 -7.16 22.13 4.46
N GLU A 99 -7.08 22.70 3.26
CA GLU A 99 -7.24 21.98 2.01
C GLU A 99 -6.17 22.37 1.00
N VAL A 100 -5.88 21.45 0.09
CA VAL A 100 -5.01 21.64 -1.08
C VAL A 100 -5.82 21.26 -2.31
N ILE A 101 -5.76 22.08 -3.36
CA ILE A 101 -6.40 21.83 -4.65
C ILE A 101 -5.33 21.77 -5.72
N ILE A 102 -5.30 20.69 -6.50
CA ILE A 102 -4.42 20.52 -7.66
C ILE A 102 -5.29 20.55 -8.92
N THR A 103 -4.93 21.39 -9.88
CA THR A 103 -5.60 21.53 -11.18
C THR A 103 -4.73 20.95 -12.29
N LEU A 104 -5.30 20.08 -13.11
CA LEU A 104 -4.64 19.46 -14.25
C LEU A 104 -4.80 20.29 -15.52
N ASP A 105 -4.09 19.97 -16.59
CA ASP A 105 -4.15 20.62 -17.90
C ASP A 105 -5.31 20.13 -18.78
N LYS A 106 -5.71 18.87 -18.62
CA LYS A 106 -6.91 18.24 -19.23
C LYS A 106 -7.65 17.30 -18.27
N LEU A 107 -8.81 16.76 -18.71
CA LEU A 107 -9.48 15.67 -18.00
C LEU A 107 -8.56 14.46 -17.96
N THR A 108 -8.30 13.95 -16.76
CA THR A 108 -7.39 12.81 -16.56
C THR A 108 -8.02 11.86 -15.56
N THR A 109 -8.01 10.57 -15.88
CA THR A 109 -8.41 9.51 -14.94
C THR A 109 -7.25 9.20 -14.01
N ILE A 110 -7.48 9.37 -12.71
CA ILE A 110 -6.58 8.96 -11.64
C ILE A 110 -7.35 8.10 -10.64
N ASP A 111 -6.64 7.26 -9.90
CA ASP A 111 -7.21 6.37 -8.89
C ASP A 111 -6.49 6.47 -7.55
N ARG A 112 -5.39 7.24 -7.51
CA ARG A 112 -4.48 7.28 -6.38
C ARG A 112 -3.91 8.67 -6.15
N VAL A 113 -3.82 8.99 -4.87
CA VAL A 113 -3.03 10.10 -4.35
C VAL A 113 -1.98 9.51 -3.43
N THR A 114 -0.72 9.89 -3.57
CA THR A 114 0.30 9.61 -2.55
C THR A 114 0.51 10.82 -1.66
N TYR A 115 0.86 10.57 -0.41
CA TYR A 115 1.10 11.61 0.58
C TYR A 115 2.31 11.24 1.45
N LEU A 116 3.25 12.17 1.59
CA LEU A 116 4.42 12.02 2.44
C LEU A 116 4.48 13.12 3.50
N ASP A 117 4.65 12.72 4.76
CA ASP A 117 5.16 13.55 5.84
C ASP A 117 6.31 12.84 6.56
N LYS A 118 7.38 13.56 6.89
CA LYS A 118 8.61 12.99 7.45
C LYS A 118 8.85 13.34 8.92
N VAL A 119 8.05 14.26 9.48
CA VAL A 119 8.36 14.89 10.77
C VAL A 119 7.21 14.81 11.77
N SER A 120 6.18 14.03 11.46
CA SER A 120 4.92 13.83 12.18
C SER A 120 4.07 15.08 12.37
N ARG A 121 4.67 16.25 12.62
CA ARG A 121 3.97 17.54 12.71
C ARG A 121 3.19 17.78 11.42
N GLY A 122 1.90 18.03 11.60
CA GLY A 122 0.98 18.29 10.51
C GLY A 122 0.59 17.08 9.69
N PHE A 123 0.97 15.87 10.12
CA PHE A 123 0.56 14.62 9.50
C PHE A 123 -0.97 14.52 9.39
N ALA A 124 -1.49 14.24 8.19
CA ALA A 124 -2.90 13.99 7.93
C ALA A 124 -3.37 12.65 8.52
N LYS A 125 -3.89 12.67 9.76
CA LYS A 125 -4.49 11.48 10.40
C LYS A 125 -5.77 11.04 9.71
N SER A 126 -6.53 11.99 9.16
CA SER A 126 -7.64 11.69 8.26
C SER A 126 -7.79 12.73 7.15
N PHE A 127 -8.29 12.29 6.02
CA PHE A 127 -8.49 13.11 4.83
C PHE A 127 -9.81 12.80 4.14
N ASP A 128 -10.35 13.81 3.46
CA ASP A 128 -11.38 13.64 2.45
C ASP A 128 -10.79 14.01 1.08
N ILE A 129 -11.13 13.22 0.06
CA ILE A 129 -10.76 13.46 -1.33
C ILE A 129 -12.00 13.88 -2.10
N TYR A 130 -11.90 15.02 -2.78
CA TYR A 130 -12.94 15.53 -3.68
C TYR A 130 -12.38 15.66 -5.09
N ALA A 131 -13.24 15.47 -6.08
CA ALA A 131 -12.91 15.64 -7.47
C ALA A 131 -13.90 16.59 -8.15
N SER A 132 -13.43 17.30 -9.16
CA SER A 132 -14.24 18.13 -10.04
C SER A 132 -13.78 17.95 -11.47
N LYS A 133 -14.74 17.82 -12.40
CA LYS A 133 -14.48 17.73 -13.84
C LYS A 133 -14.38 19.08 -14.53
N THR A 134 -14.55 20.19 -13.82
CA THR A 134 -14.39 21.54 -14.36
C THR A 134 -13.13 22.21 -13.82
N THR A 135 -12.61 23.19 -14.53
CA THR A 135 -11.41 23.94 -14.13
C THR A 135 -11.71 25.03 -13.09
N SER A 136 -12.97 25.46 -12.98
CA SER A 136 -13.41 26.51 -12.07
C SER A 136 -14.78 26.20 -11.43
N GLY A 137 -15.19 27.05 -10.48
CA GLY A 137 -16.44 26.92 -9.74
C GLY A 137 -16.40 25.91 -8.58
N GLU A 138 -17.40 25.96 -7.71
CA GLU A 138 -17.58 25.03 -6.57
C GLU A 138 -18.36 23.79 -7.01
N THR A 139 -17.73 22.97 -7.85
CA THR A 139 -18.31 21.75 -8.45
C THR A 139 -17.66 20.48 -7.92
N PHE A 140 -17.03 20.56 -6.73
CA PHE A 140 -16.38 19.43 -6.10
C PHE A 140 -17.39 18.43 -5.56
N GLU A 141 -17.17 17.16 -5.86
CA GLU A 141 -17.91 16.03 -5.29
C GLU A 141 -16.96 15.20 -4.45
N LYS A 142 -17.40 14.78 -3.26
CA LYS A 142 -16.62 13.92 -2.38
C LYS A 142 -16.57 12.52 -2.97
N ILE A 143 -15.37 12.03 -3.30
CA ILE A 143 -15.17 10.71 -3.90
C ILE A 143 -14.59 9.69 -2.92
N SER A 144 -13.92 10.15 -1.87
CA SER A 144 -13.31 9.25 -0.90
C SER A 144 -13.00 9.89 0.45
N SER A 145 -12.80 9.07 1.47
CA SER A 145 -12.24 9.42 2.77
C SER A 145 -11.33 8.31 3.26
N GLY A 146 -10.30 8.67 4.01
CA GLY A 146 -9.42 7.70 4.66
C GLY A 146 -8.74 8.25 5.90
N SER A 147 -8.06 7.37 6.62
CA SER A 147 -7.31 7.69 7.83
C SER A 147 -6.14 6.76 8.01
N HIS A 148 -5.10 7.23 8.70
CA HIS A 148 -3.96 6.41 9.07
C HIS A 148 -3.34 6.92 10.38
N SER A 149 -2.73 6.03 11.16
CA SER A 149 -1.89 6.43 12.28
C SER A 149 -0.62 7.13 11.78
N ILE A 150 -0.04 8.01 12.60
CA ILE A 150 1.19 8.72 12.23
C ILE A 150 2.28 7.72 11.82
N THR A 151 2.87 7.96 10.65
CA THR A 151 4.04 7.24 10.12
C THR A 151 4.92 8.22 9.36
N THR A 152 6.15 7.81 9.05
CA THR A 152 7.04 8.51 8.12
C THR A 152 7.09 7.85 6.74
N ASP A 153 6.32 6.77 6.54
CA ASP A 153 6.17 6.13 5.24
C ASP A 153 5.41 7.05 4.26
N THR A 154 5.69 6.90 2.97
CA THR A 154 4.78 7.45 1.95
C THR A 154 3.50 6.63 1.96
N LEU A 155 2.34 7.29 2.04
CA LEU A 155 1.04 6.64 1.98
C LEU A 155 0.51 6.63 0.55
N GLU A 156 -0.10 5.52 0.15
CA GLU A 156 -0.99 5.41 -1.00
C GLU A 156 -2.43 5.56 -0.52
N ILE A 157 -3.18 6.46 -1.13
CA ILE A 157 -4.60 6.67 -0.91
C ILE A 157 -5.30 6.24 -2.20
N LYS A 158 -5.76 4.99 -2.23
CA LYS A 158 -6.42 4.37 -3.40
C LYS A 158 -7.93 4.52 -3.30
N PHE A 159 -8.53 4.99 -4.38
CA PHE A 159 -9.97 5.18 -4.55
C PHE A 159 -10.40 4.67 -5.94
N LYS A 160 -11.70 4.75 -6.24
CA LYS A 160 -12.24 4.33 -7.54
C LYS A 160 -11.62 5.19 -8.66
N PRO A 161 -11.15 4.62 -9.78
CA PRO A 161 -10.68 5.40 -10.93
C PRO A 161 -11.68 6.49 -11.32
N THR A 162 -11.23 7.74 -11.28
CA THR A 162 -12.06 8.93 -11.42
C THR A 162 -11.43 9.88 -12.42
N GLU A 163 -12.16 10.18 -13.48
CA GLU A 163 -11.80 11.23 -14.44
C GLU A 163 -12.09 12.61 -13.84
N LEU A 164 -11.07 13.49 -13.78
CA LEU A 164 -11.16 14.80 -13.15
C LEU A 164 -10.28 15.87 -13.83
N ARG A 165 -10.61 17.14 -13.58
CA ARG A 165 -9.77 18.32 -13.86
C ARG A 165 -9.11 18.85 -12.60
N ARG A 166 -9.79 18.77 -11.45
CA ARG A 166 -9.29 19.22 -10.16
C ARG A 166 -9.48 18.14 -9.11
N ILE A 167 -8.48 17.97 -8.27
CA ILE A 167 -8.56 17.14 -7.06
C ILE A 167 -8.31 18.01 -5.85
N LYS A 168 -9.10 17.82 -4.80
CA LYS A 168 -9.01 18.55 -3.53
C LYS A 168 -8.79 17.54 -2.40
N LEU A 169 -7.70 17.73 -1.67
CA LEU A 169 -7.37 17.00 -0.45
C LEU A 169 -7.74 17.89 0.74
N VAL A 170 -8.68 17.44 1.56
CA VAL A 170 -9.04 18.12 2.81
C VAL A 170 -8.38 17.39 3.97
N PHE A 171 -7.51 18.08 4.70
CA PHE A 171 -6.75 17.58 5.84
C PHE A 171 -7.64 17.61 7.09
N LYS A 172 -8.63 16.72 7.14
CA LYS A 172 -9.73 16.73 8.12
C LYS A 172 -9.24 16.70 9.57
N GLU A 173 -8.27 15.85 9.87
CA GLU A 173 -7.63 15.80 11.17
C GLU A 173 -6.12 15.67 11.00
N THR A 174 -5.37 16.53 11.66
CA THR A 174 -3.90 16.56 11.55
C THR A 174 -3.22 16.49 12.90
N HIS A 175 -1.95 16.10 12.91
CA HIS A 175 -1.13 16.16 14.12
C HIS A 175 -0.73 17.62 14.43
N GLU A 176 -0.98 18.07 15.65
CA GLU A 176 -0.73 19.45 16.11
C GLU A 176 -1.51 20.55 15.35
N ASP A 177 -2.61 20.18 14.69
CA ASP A 177 -3.53 21.03 13.94
C ASP A 177 -2.94 21.76 12.73
N TRP A 178 -1.63 21.65 12.48
CA TRP A 178 -1.02 22.08 11.22
C TRP A 178 -1.35 21.10 10.09
N ALA A 179 -1.37 21.53 8.84
CA ALA A 179 -1.25 20.64 7.69
C ALA A 179 0.15 20.79 7.08
N VAL A 180 0.82 19.66 6.86
CA VAL A 180 2.16 19.58 6.26
C VAL A 180 2.14 18.50 5.20
N ALA A 181 2.79 18.75 4.07
CA ALA A 181 3.03 17.75 3.04
C ALA A 181 4.42 17.96 2.45
N TYR A 182 5.26 16.94 2.48
CA TYR A 182 6.54 16.93 1.78
C TYR A 182 6.31 16.69 0.30
N GLU A 183 5.53 15.66 -0.04
CA GLU A 183 5.18 15.32 -1.41
C GLU A 183 3.74 14.83 -1.50
N ILE A 184 3.06 15.24 -2.57
CA ILE A 184 1.75 14.79 -3.01
C ILE A 184 1.91 14.31 -4.46
N GLY A 185 1.63 13.03 -4.69
CA GLY A 185 1.66 12.45 -6.03
C GLY A 185 0.25 12.14 -6.51
N LEU A 186 -0.01 12.30 -7.81
CA LEU A 186 -1.22 11.82 -8.46
C LEU A 186 -0.83 10.69 -9.41
N TYR A 187 -1.53 9.56 -9.38
CA TYR A 187 -1.20 8.40 -10.22
C TYR A 187 -2.43 7.94 -11.00
N LYS A 188 -2.16 7.49 -12.23
CA LYS A 188 -3.14 6.75 -13.04
C LYS A 188 -3.33 5.35 -12.49
N GLU A 189 -4.37 4.68 -12.97
CA GLU A 189 -4.62 3.27 -12.67
C GLU A 189 -3.46 2.37 -13.09
N ASP A 190 -3.08 1.46 -12.20
CA ASP A 190 -2.19 0.33 -12.45
C ASP A 190 -3.01 -0.94 -12.33
N THR A 191 -3.50 -1.42 -13.47
CA THR A 191 -4.40 -2.58 -13.52
C THR A 191 -3.69 -3.87 -13.14
N VAL A 192 -2.37 -3.95 -13.31
CA VAL A 192 -1.58 -5.14 -12.97
C VAL A 192 -1.43 -5.21 -11.46
N LYS A 193 -1.02 -4.11 -10.81
CA LYS A 193 -1.00 -4.02 -9.33
C LYS A 193 -2.37 -4.30 -8.74
N ASP A 194 -3.45 -3.77 -9.32
CA ASP A 194 -4.80 -4.01 -8.83
C ASP A 194 -5.17 -5.51 -8.82
N LYS A 195 -4.73 -6.29 -9.81
CA LYS A 195 -4.91 -7.75 -9.82
C LYS A 195 -4.05 -8.42 -8.75
N ILE A 196 -2.79 -8.01 -8.60
CA ILE A 196 -1.87 -8.55 -7.59
C ILE A 196 -2.36 -8.27 -6.17
N ASP A 197 -2.92 -7.08 -5.91
CA ASP A 197 -3.46 -6.70 -4.60
C ASP A 197 -4.69 -7.55 -4.21
N ARG A 198 -5.35 -8.20 -5.19
CA ARG A 198 -6.46 -9.14 -4.98
C ARG A 198 -6.05 -10.61 -5.14
N LEU A 199 -4.76 -10.89 -5.34
CA LEU A 199 -4.26 -12.25 -5.62
C LEU A 199 -4.63 -13.23 -4.50
N PHE A 200 -4.56 -12.76 -3.25
CA PHE A 200 -4.92 -13.52 -2.06
C PHE A 200 -6.20 -12.98 -1.44
N ILE A 201 -6.87 -13.79 -0.62
CA ILE A 201 -8.07 -13.37 0.13
C ILE A 201 -7.72 -12.27 1.15
N ASP A 202 -6.55 -12.39 1.77
CA ASP A 202 -6.05 -11.43 2.75
C ASP A 202 -4.51 -11.35 2.75
N SER A 203 -3.97 -10.48 3.59
CA SER A 203 -2.53 -10.22 3.71
C SER A 203 -1.72 -11.37 4.30
N ASN A 204 -2.34 -12.43 4.83
CA ASN A 204 -1.62 -13.60 5.32
C ASN A 204 -1.13 -14.49 4.17
N MET A 205 -1.62 -14.26 2.94
CA MET A 205 -1.23 -14.98 1.74
C MET A 205 -1.36 -16.50 1.87
N SER A 206 -2.35 -16.97 2.63
CA SER A 206 -2.56 -18.40 2.90
C SER A 206 -3.58 -19.06 1.98
N GLU A 207 -4.38 -18.26 1.27
CA GLU A 207 -5.40 -18.72 0.33
C GLU A 207 -5.47 -17.77 -0.88
N VAL A 208 -5.38 -18.35 -2.08
CA VAL A 208 -5.50 -17.63 -3.35
C VAL A 208 -6.97 -17.27 -3.58
N ASN A 209 -7.21 -16.04 -4.03
CA ASN A 209 -8.56 -15.58 -4.37
C ASN A 209 -9.16 -16.47 -5.48
N ALA A 210 -10.47 -16.72 -5.42
CA ALA A 210 -11.19 -17.53 -6.41
C ALA A 210 -10.98 -17.06 -7.86
N GLU A 211 -10.81 -15.74 -8.09
CA GLU A 211 -10.47 -15.15 -9.40
C GLU A 211 -9.20 -15.76 -10.02
N PHE A 212 -8.23 -16.13 -9.19
CA PHE A 212 -6.90 -16.61 -9.60
C PHE A 212 -6.63 -18.07 -9.21
N SER A 213 -7.68 -18.82 -8.85
CA SER A 213 -7.59 -20.18 -8.28
C SER A 213 -7.16 -21.30 -9.26
N THR A 214 -6.59 -20.95 -10.42
CA THR A 214 -6.10 -21.91 -11.41
C THR A 214 -4.69 -21.58 -11.84
N THR A 215 -3.87 -22.60 -12.12
CA THR A 215 -2.49 -22.42 -12.58
C THR A 215 -2.43 -21.56 -13.84
N ALA A 216 -3.40 -21.72 -14.77
CA ALA A 216 -3.46 -20.91 -15.98
C ALA A 216 -3.72 -19.42 -15.69
N ALA A 217 -4.53 -19.08 -14.68
CA ALA A 217 -4.74 -17.69 -14.27
C ALA A 217 -3.45 -17.08 -13.70
N ILE A 218 -2.72 -17.84 -12.88
CA ILE A 218 -1.42 -17.43 -12.33
C ILE A 218 -0.38 -17.27 -13.44
N ASP A 219 -0.27 -18.23 -14.36
CA ASP A 219 0.69 -18.17 -15.47
C ASP A 219 0.40 -16.96 -16.40
N ASN A 220 -0.87 -16.63 -16.64
CA ASN A 220 -1.23 -15.41 -17.37
C ASN A 220 -0.80 -14.13 -16.64
N LEU A 221 -0.98 -14.06 -15.31
CA LEU A 221 -0.48 -12.92 -14.52
C LEU A 221 1.05 -12.81 -14.56
N ILE A 222 1.76 -13.94 -14.53
CA ILE A 222 3.23 -13.96 -14.68
C ILE A 222 3.67 -13.33 -16.01
N GLU A 223 2.91 -13.55 -17.09
CA GLU A 223 3.18 -12.89 -18.37
C GLU A 223 2.82 -11.40 -18.36
N GLU A 224 1.73 -11.00 -17.71
CA GLU A 224 1.30 -9.60 -17.60
C GLU A 224 2.28 -8.72 -16.82
N ILE A 225 2.98 -9.26 -15.81
CA ILE A 225 3.92 -8.48 -14.99
C ILE A 225 5.26 -8.21 -15.68
N LYS A 226 5.53 -8.82 -16.84
CA LYS A 226 6.82 -8.67 -17.53
C LYS A 226 7.06 -7.23 -17.96
N GLY A 227 8.17 -6.66 -17.52
CA GLY A 227 8.54 -5.27 -17.79
C GLY A 227 7.82 -4.27 -16.89
N HIS A 228 6.96 -4.72 -15.97
CA HIS A 228 6.36 -3.85 -14.96
C HIS A 228 7.43 -3.37 -13.97
N PRO A 229 7.42 -2.10 -13.52
CA PRO A 229 8.43 -1.60 -12.57
C PRO A 229 8.52 -2.43 -11.27
N LEU A 230 7.40 -3.01 -10.82
CA LEU A 230 7.32 -3.89 -9.65
C LEU A 230 7.37 -5.39 -9.97
N GLU A 231 7.89 -5.79 -11.15
CA GLU A 231 7.91 -7.19 -11.61
C GLU A 231 8.46 -8.16 -10.56
N ASN A 232 9.58 -7.83 -9.93
CA ASN A 232 10.22 -8.72 -8.95
C ASN A 232 9.33 -8.95 -7.71
N GLU A 233 8.74 -7.88 -7.15
CA GLU A 233 7.83 -8.00 -5.99
C GLU A 233 6.58 -8.81 -6.36
N PHE A 234 6.04 -8.59 -7.56
CA PHE A 234 4.85 -9.31 -8.02
C PHE A 234 5.16 -10.78 -8.27
N LYS A 235 6.35 -11.10 -8.80
CA LYS A 235 6.79 -12.47 -9.03
C LYS A 235 6.85 -13.27 -7.73
N GLU A 236 7.39 -12.70 -6.65
CA GLU A 236 7.43 -13.37 -5.34
C GLU A 236 6.02 -13.76 -4.85
N LYS A 237 5.05 -12.84 -4.98
CA LYS A 237 3.65 -13.12 -4.62
C LYS A 237 3.03 -14.20 -5.51
N LEU A 238 3.32 -14.19 -6.81
CA LEU A 238 2.80 -15.18 -7.77
C LEU A 238 3.41 -16.57 -7.53
N ASP A 239 4.69 -16.65 -7.15
CA ASP A 239 5.35 -17.91 -6.81
C ASP A 239 4.69 -18.55 -5.57
N ILE A 240 4.41 -17.76 -4.52
CA ILE A 240 3.64 -18.23 -3.35
C ILE A 240 2.25 -18.74 -3.77
N ALA A 241 1.54 -17.99 -4.62
CA ALA A 241 0.22 -18.40 -5.09
C ALA A 241 0.26 -19.73 -5.87
N LYS A 242 1.30 -19.91 -6.70
CA LYS A 242 1.50 -21.15 -7.47
C LYS A 242 1.79 -22.34 -6.55
N GLU A 243 2.65 -22.16 -5.56
CA GLU A 243 2.95 -23.20 -4.56
C GLU A 243 1.70 -23.65 -3.81
N LEU A 244 0.83 -22.72 -3.39
CA LEU A 244 -0.42 -23.06 -2.71
C LEU A 244 -1.38 -23.88 -3.58
N LEU A 245 -1.45 -23.59 -4.88
CA LEU A 245 -2.27 -24.35 -5.83
C LEU A 245 -1.70 -25.75 -6.08
N GLU A 246 -0.37 -25.89 -6.11
CA GLU A 246 0.32 -27.17 -6.33
C GLU A 246 0.34 -28.07 -5.08
N PHE A 247 0.52 -27.51 -3.88
CA PHE A 247 0.53 -28.26 -2.62
C PHE A 247 -0.82 -28.95 -2.32
N GLY A 248 -1.92 -28.38 -2.81
CA GLY A 248 -3.27 -28.89 -2.60
C GLY A 248 -3.76 -28.75 -1.15
N LYS A 249 -4.91 -29.37 -0.83
CA LYS A 249 -5.48 -29.30 0.53
C LYS A 249 -4.66 -30.13 1.49
N ILE A 250 -4.12 -29.49 2.53
CA ILE A 250 -3.46 -30.17 3.66
C ILE A 250 -4.46 -31.14 4.29
N GLN A 251 -4.15 -32.44 4.24
CA GLN A 251 -4.93 -33.45 4.95
C GLN A 251 -4.33 -33.62 6.35
N SER A 252 -5.13 -33.29 7.37
CA SER A 252 -4.77 -33.56 8.76
C SER A 252 -5.17 -34.99 9.14
N ASN A 253 -4.20 -35.75 9.64
CA ASN A 253 -4.39 -37.09 10.20
C ASN A 253 -3.69 -37.16 11.56
N SER A 254 -4.20 -37.99 12.46
CA SER A 254 -3.54 -38.25 13.75
C SER A 254 -2.20 -38.96 13.53
N ALA A 255 -1.11 -38.38 14.05
CA ALA A 255 0.20 -39.02 14.02
C ALA A 255 0.22 -40.28 14.91
N ASN A 256 0.86 -41.35 14.42
CA ASN A 256 1.14 -42.52 15.26
C ASN A 256 2.43 -42.28 16.06
N ILE A 257 2.30 -42.13 17.37
CA ILE A 257 3.42 -41.83 18.27
C ILE A 257 3.89 -43.13 18.93
N LYS A 258 5.16 -43.48 18.73
CA LYS A 258 5.81 -44.64 19.37
C LYS A 258 7.28 -44.33 19.64
N LYS A 259 7.89 -45.06 20.57
CA LYS A 259 9.34 -44.99 20.81
C LYS A 259 10.10 -45.28 19.51
N PHE A 260 10.99 -44.39 19.13
CA PHE A 260 11.85 -44.57 17.97
C PHE A 260 13.08 -45.41 18.35
N ASN A 261 12.97 -46.73 18.21
CA ASN A 261 13.99 -47.65 18.71
C ASN A 261 15.35 -47.54 18.01
N ALA A 262 15.39 -47.09 16.74
CA ALA A 262 16.65 -46.95 16.01
C ALA A 262 17.61 -45.95 16.68
N PHE A 263 17.07 -44.89 17.31
CA PHE A 263 17.83 -43.92 18.10
C PHE A 263 18.62 -44.53 19.25
N TYR A 264 18.16 -45.64 19.82
CA TYR A 264 18.81 -46.33 20.94
C TYR A 264 19.59 -47.56 20.51
N SER A 265 19.98 -47.63 19.23
CA SER A 265 20.72 -48.75 18.66
C SER A 265 22.03 -48.29 18.05
N ASP A 266 22.98 -49.22 17.90
CA ASP A 266 24.26 -48.96 17.24
C ASP A 266 24.13 -48.63 15.74
N ASN A 267 22.91 -48.63 15.19
CA ASN A 267 22.61 -48.36 13.79
C ASN A 267 22.09 -46.94 13.51
N ILE A 268 22.03 -46.05 14.52
CA ILE A 268 21.47 -44.70 14.33
C ILE A 268 22.21 -43.90 13.27
N ASP A 269 23.54 -43.94 13.23
CA ASP A 269 24.34 -43.18 12.26
C ASP A 269 24.03 -43.60 10.82
N ALA A 270 23.98 -44.92 10.57
CA ALA A 270 23.63 -45.47 9.25
C ALA A 270 22.17 -45.21 8.85
N TYR A 271 21.26 -45.08 9.84
CA TYR A 271 19.88 -44.70 9.60
C TYR A 271 19.78 -43.21 9.24
N ASP A 272 20.42 -42.35 10.03
CA ASP A 272 20.40 -40.90 9.85
C ASP A 272 21.03 -40.50 8.51
N GLU A 273 22.15 -41.12 8.11
CA GLU A 273 22.80 -40.89 6.81
C GLU A 273 21.83 -41.08 5.62
N ARG A 274 20.85 -41.98 5.75
CA ARG A 274 19.93 -42.33 4.67
C ARG A 274 18.57 -41.63 4.76
N PHE A 275 18.09 -41.33 5.95
CA PHE A 275 16.69 -40.93 6.18
C PHE A 275 16.50 -39.62 6.93
N ARG A 276 17.51 -39.14 7.67
CA ARG A 276 17.38 -37.89 8.41
C ARG A 276 17.64 -36.71 7.48
N VAL A 277 16.81 -35.68 7.62
CA VAL A 277 17.06 -34.40 6.95
C VAL A 277 18.29 -33.76 7.61
N PRO A 278 19.35 -33.45 6.85
CA PRO A 278 20.54 -32.82 7.42
C PRO A 278 20.21 -31.47 8.04
N ASN A 279 20.85 -31.15 9.16
CA ASN A 279 20.71 -29.84 9.80
C ASN A 279 21.16 -28.69 8.87
N SER A 280 22.03 -28.96 7.90
CA SER A 280 22.42 -27.99 6.86
C SER A 280 21.27 -27.51 5.97
N ASN A 281 20.15 -28.25 5.95
CA ASN A 281 18.95 -27.88 5.19
C ASN A 281 17.99 -27.01 6.02
N ILE A 282 18.28 -26.75 7.30
CA ILE A 282 17.47 -25.88 8.15
C ILE A 282 17.92 -24.45 7.91
N GLU A 283 17.10 -23.67 7.21
CA GLU A 283 17.37 -22.25 6.98
C GLU A 283 17.20 -21.42 8.26
N LYS A 284 16.13 -21.69 9.03
CA LYS A 284 15.77 -20.92 10.22
C LYS A 284 14.94 -21.76 11.20
N ILE A 285 15.13 -21.52 12.50
CA ILE A 285 14.28 -22.05 13.57
C ILE A 285 13.79 -20.89 14.45
N GLU A 286 12.48 -20.81 14.68
CA GLU A 286 11.84 -19.76 15.49
C GLU A 286 10.78 -20.35 16.42
N ASN A 287 10.49 -19.64 17.51
CA ASN A 287 9.48 -20.03 18.47
C ASN A 287 8.71 -18.81 18.99
N ASN A 288 7.46 -19.03 19.42
CA ASN A 288 6.57 -17.97 19.93
C ASN A 288 6.66 -17.75 21.45
N GLY A 289 7.57 -18.45 22.14
CA GLY A 289 7.62 -18.50 23.61
C GLY A 289 8.92 -18.00 24.23
N GLY A 290 9.84 -17.42 23.44
CA GLY A 290 11.17 -17.06 23.92
C GLY A 290 11.94 -18.25 24.46
N HIS A 291 12.87 -18.02 25.40
CA HIS A 291 13.63 -19.10 26.04
C HIS A 291 13.95 -18.82 27.51
N TYR A 292 14.08 -19.89 28.29
CA TYR A 292 14.64 -19.83 29.64
C TYR A 292 16.17 -19.57 29.56
N PRO A 293 16.77 -18.85 30.53
CA PRO A 293 18.21 -18.63 30.55
C PRO A 293 19.01 -19.93 30.40
N ASN A 294 19.97 -19.94 29.48
CA ASN A 294 20.82 -21.08 29.10
C ASN A 294 20.17 -22.20 28.27
N SER A 295 18.89 -22.09 27.89
CA SER A 295 18.19 -23.10 27.07
C SER A 295 17.73 -22.50 25.73
N GLN A 296 18.69 -22.00 24.95
CA GLN A 296 18.42 -21.30 23.68
C GLN A 296 17.80 -22.22 22.61
N LEU A 297 16.97 -21.66 21.72
CA LEU A 297 16.26 -22.42 20.68
C LEU A 297 17.18 -23.24 19.76
N LYS A 298 18.38 -22.73 19.48
CA LYS A 298 19.38 -23.42 18.66
C LYS A 298 19.78 -24.80 19.22
N TYR A 299 19.67 -25.00 20.54
CA TYR A 299 19.97 -26.28 21.19
C TYR A 299 18.88 -27.35 20.96
N ALA A 300 17.75 -27.00 20.34
CA ALA A 300 16.76 -28.00 19.94
C ALA A 300 17.19 -28.83 18.72
N ILE A 301 18.21 -28.36 17.99
CA ILE A 301 18.66 -28.92 16.72
C ILE A 301 20.20 -28.95 16.62
N ASP A 302 20.94 -28.91 17.72
CA ASP A 302 22.42 -28.89 17.70
C ASP A 302 23.07 -30.27 17.69
N GLU A 303 22.25 -31.33 17.64
CA GLU A 303 22.67 -32.73 17.69
C GLU A 303 23.34 -33.15 19.02
N ASP A 304 23.21 -32.34 20.07
CA ASP A 304 23.68 -32.69 21.42
C ASP A 304 22.49 -33.03 22.32
N VAL A 305 22.39 -34.30 22.72
CA VAL A 305 21.32 -34.78 23.61
C VAL A 305 21.41 -34.25 25.04
N ASN A 306 22.50 -33.57 25.39
CA ASN A 306 22.72 -32.97 26.72
C ASN A 306 22.30 -31.49 26.79
N THR A 307 22.07 -30.87 25.63
CA THR A 307 21.53 -29.51 25.54
C THR A 307 20.03 -29.58 25.23
N HIS A 308 19.33 -28.49 25.47
CA HIS A 308 17.90 -28.41 25.16
C HIS A 308 17.45 -26.96 25.01
N TRP A 309 16.32 -26.78 24.32
CA TRP A 309 15.53 -25.56 24.38
C TRP A 309 14.44 -25.70 25.46
N GLU A 310 14.20 -24.61 26.20
CA GLU A 310 13.09 -24.49 27.14
C GLU A 310 12.38 -23.16 26.90
N THR A 311 11.04 -23.17 26.82
CA THR A 311 10.23 -21.96 26.61
C THR A 311 10.42 -20.95 27.76
N GLY A 312 10.49 -19.66 27.42
CA GLY A 312 10.59 -18.58 28.40
C GLY A 312 9.24 -18.15 28.99
N ILE A 313 8.12 -18.58 28.38
CA ILE A 313 6.76 -18.32 28.88
C ILE A 313 6.14 -19.59 29.47
N GLN A 314 5.43 -19.42 30.58
CA GLN A 314 4.67 -20.49 31.21
C GLN A 314 3.40 -20.74 30.40
N ILE A 315 3.33 -21.89 29.71
CA ILE A 315 2.08 -22.34 29.08
C ILE A 315 1.16 -22.83 30.21
N VAL A 316 0.03 -22.15 30.43
CA VAL A 316 -1.01 -22.63 31.35
C VAL A 316 -1.66 -23.86 30.72
N LEU A 317 -1.22 -25.06 31.13
CA LEU A 317 -1.90 -26.32 30.85
C LEU A 317 -3.28 -26.32 31.51
N HIS A 318 -4.34 -26.08 30.75
CA HIS A 318 -5.70 -26.43 31.16
C HIS A 318 -5.91 -27.95 30.98
N LEU A 319 -5.47 -28.73 31.97
CA LEU A 319 -5.83 -30.14 32.11
C LEU A 319 -7.27 -30.24 32.64
N LYS A 320 -8.24 -30.36 31.72
CA LYS A 320 -9.59 -30.81 32.08
C LYS A 320 -9.61 -32.34 32.06
N MET A 321 -9.33 -32.95 33.21
CA MET A 321 -9.54 -34.39 33.39
C MET A 321 -11.04 -34.67 33.56
N ARG A 322 -11.53 -35.75 32.93
CA ARG A 322 -12.87 -36.31 33.23
C ARG A 322 -12.86 -36.97 34.60
#